data_AF-A0A1Y2C3V5-F1
#
_entry.id   AF-A0A1Y2C3V5-F1
#
_cell.length_a   1.000
_cell.length_b   1.000
_cell.length_c   1.000
_cell.angle_alpha   90.00
_cell.angle_beta   90.00
_cell.angle_gamma   90.00
#
_symmetry.space_group_name_H-M   'P 1'
#
loop_
_entity.id
_entity.type
_entity.pdbx_description
1 polymer ?
#
loop_
_entity_poly.entity_id
_entity_poly.type
_entity_poly.pdbx_seq_one_letter_code
_entity_poly.pdbx_strand_id
1 'polypeptide(L)'
;MKTVELLNRNKVMELRIMELQYECGNLRMSLQLYEQMNAFVTSPLAPGAFGFGQSPLNMPLPVASFQSVPISSVAPAVNSLKQPTNMEDVNRSSSTTTQAASTVSEMDFGLAQATASPQSDDWYDVAKNEKLVPAVDLFGPVQVESQRFALKHLPSIANSKYVDELMDILIALSKCSSRKAHKKLMIRMAAVKHKLMDISNILDRQRVLEIFEEFKSKHPKHIVTVNQISCPVLAFLFVESLLSKYAHRTT
;
A
#
# COMPACT_ATOMS: atom_id res chain seq x y z
N MET A 1 -25.61 29.13 -21.16
CA MET A 1 -24.23 28.76 -20.75
C MET A 1 -24.09 28.52 -19.24
N LYS A 2 -24.58 29.40 -18.34
CA LYS A 2 -24.46 29.22 -16.88
C LYS A 2 -25.05 27.91 -16.32
N THR A 3 -26.10 27.37 -16.93
CA THR A 3 -26.73 26.11 -16.51
C THR A 3 -25.87 24.86 -16.74
N VAL A 4 -25.01 24.86 -17.76
CA VAL A 4 -24.13 23.72 -18.06
C VAL A 4 -22.96 23.65 -17.08
N GLU A 5 -22.40 24.79 -16.68
CA GLU A 5 -21.36 24.84 -15.64
C GLU A 5 -21.87 24.40 -14.27
N LEU A 6 -23.10 24.79 -13.90
CA LEU A 6 -23.74 24.36 -12.66
C LEU A 6 -23.97 22.85 -12.63
N LEU A 7 -24.41 22.27 -13.74
CA LEU A 7 -24.61 20.82 -13.85
C LEU A 7 -23.30 20.05 -13.72
N ASN A 8 -22.21 20.58 -14.30
CA ASN A 8 -20.90 19.93 -14.23
C ASN A 8 -20.31 20.00 -12.81
N ARG A 9 -20.52 21.12 -12.10
CA ARG A 9 -20.13 21.24 -10.68
C ARG A 9 -20.89 20.26 -9.78
N ASN A 10 -22.20 20.06 -10.01
CA ASN A 10 -22.98 19.11 -9.22
C ASN A 10 -22.51 17.66 -9.44
N LYS A 11 -22.20 17.27 -10.68
CA LYS A 11 -21.66 15.92 -10.95
C LYS A 11 -20.30 15.68 -10.29
N VAL A 12 -19.43 16.69 -10.27
CA VAL A 12 -18.13 16.61 -9.58
C VAL A 12 -18.32 16.48 -8.06
N MET A 13 -19.29 17.19 -7.48
CA MET A 13 -19.62 17.07 -6.06
C MET A 13 -20.18 15.68 -5.71
N GLU A 14 -21.07 15.11 -6.52
CA GLU A 14 -21.62 13.77 -6.27
C GLU A 14 -20.56 12.66 -6.36
N LEU A 15 -19.66 12.72 -7.34
CA LEU A 15 -18.53 11.79 -7.42
C LEU A 15 -17.64 11.87 -6.17
N ARG A 16 -17.44 13.09 -5.65
CA ARG A 16 -16.64 13.33 -4.44
C ARG A 16 -17.34 12.84 -3.17
N ILE A 17 -18.67 12.92 -3.11
CA ILE A 17 -19.46 12.36 -2.02
C ILE A 17 -19.39 10.83 -2.02
N MET A 18 -19.51 10.18 -3.19
CA MET A 18 -19.38 8.73 -3.29
C MET A 18 -17.96 8.25 -2.92
N GLU A 19 -16.93 8.98 -3.33
CA GLU A 19 -15.53 8.69 -2.96
C GLU A 19 -15.32 8.78 -1.44
N LEU A 20 -15.83 9.85 -0.81
CA LEU A 20 -15.79 10.00 0.65
C LEU A 20 -16.60 8.92 1.40
N GLN A 21 -17.75 8.52 0.87
CA GLN A 21 -18.56 7.45 1.47
C GLN A 21 -17.86 6.09 1.37
N TYR A 22 -17.20 5.81 0.26
CA TYR A 22 -16.40 4.60 0.07
C TYR A 22 -15.20 4.58 1.03
N GLU A 23 -14.47 5.69 1.14
CA GLU A 23 -13.34 5.81 2.07
C GLU A 23 -13.77 5.70 3.54
N CYS A 24 -14.86 6.37 3.95
CA CYS A 24 -15.43 6.27 5.29
C CYS A 24 -15.94 4.85 5.62
N GLY A 25 -16.53 4.16 4.65
CA GLY A 25 -16.96 2.77 4.80
C GLY A 25 -15.78 1.83 5.05
N ASN A 26 -14.68 2.03 4.30
CA ASN A 26 -13.47 1.23 4.44
C ASN A 26 -12.75 1.51 5.78
N LEU A 27 -12.75 2.77 6.21
CA LEU A 27 -12.31 3.22 7.53
C LEU A 27 -13.09 2.54 8.66
N ARG A 28 -14.42 2.52 8.58
CA ARG A 28 -15.28 1.88 9.59
C ARG A 28 -15.02 0.38 9.69
N MET A 29 -14.86 -0.31 8.56
CA MET A 29 -14.50 -1.73 8.52
C MET A 29 -13.12 -1.97 9.14
N SER A 30 -12.13 -1.13 8.82
CA SER A 30 -10.78 -1.25 9.39
C SER A 30 -10.75 -0.98 10.90
N LEU A 31 -11.57 -0.04 11.39
CA LEU A 31 -11.72 0.24 12.82
C LEU A 31 -12.39 -0.92 13.56
N GLN A 32 -13.43 -1.51 12.97
CA GLN A 32 -14.13 -2.65 13.54
C GLN A 32 -13.25 -3.90 13.61
N LEU A 33 -12.47 -4.18 12.56
CA LEU A 33 -11.46 -5.25 12.58
C LEU A 33 -10.38 -4.98 13.65
N TYR A 34 -9.95 -3.73 13.80
CA TYR A 34 -9.02 -3.34 14.85
C TYR A 34 -9.60 -3.55 16.24
N GLU A 35 -10.84 -3.14 16.51
CA GLU A 35 -11.51 -3.38 17.79
C GLU A 35 -11.67 -4.87 18.08
N GLN A 36 -12.01 -5.69 17.08
CA GLN A 36 -12.08 -7.15 17.23
C GLN A 36 -10.72 -7.76 17.55
N MET A 37 -9.66 -7.34 16.85
CA MET A 37 -8.31 -7.80 17.10
C MET A 37 -7.80 -7.35 18.47
N ASN A 38 -8.09 -6.10 18.86
CA ASN A 38 -7.68 -5.58 20.15
C ASN A 38 -8.43 -6.29 21.28
N ALA A 39 -9.73 -6.53 21.15
CA ALA A 39 -10.50 -7.31 22.10
C ALA A 39 -9.96 -8.75 22.26
N PHE A 40 -9.45 -9.36 21.18
CA PHE A 40 -8.81 -10.67 21.25
C PHE A 40 -7.49 -10.65 22.03
N VAL A 41 -6.69 -9.59 21.88
CA VAL A 41 -5.38 -9.46 22.52
C VAL A 41 -5.51 -8.98 23.97
N THR A 42 -6.44 -8.08 24.27
CA THR A 42 -6.65 -7.52 25.61
C THR A 42 -7.60 -8.35 26.46
N SER A 43 -8.18 -9.44 25.93
CA SER A 43 -8.99 -10.35 26.74
C SER A 43 -8.07 -10.92 27.83
N PRO A 44 -8.25 -10.53 29.10
CA PRO A 44 -7.38 -11.02 30.14
C PRO A 44 -7.60 -12.53 30.20
N LEU A 45 -6.55 -13.30 29.89
CA LEU A 45 -6.49 -14.72 30.18
C LEU A 45 -6.77 -14.86 31.66
N ALA A 46 -8.03 -15.14 32.02
CA ALA A 46 -8.44 -15.32 33.39
C ALA A 46 -7.54 -16.42 33.98
N PRO A 47 -6.65 -16.08 34.94
CA PRO A 47 -5.75 -17.05 35.51
C PRO A 47 -6.58 -17.94 36.43
N GLY A 48 -7.11 -19.05 35.91
CA GLY A 48 -7.85 -20.00 36.76
C GLY A 48 -8.79 -21.00 36.09
N ALA A 49 -9.07 -20.94 34.78
CA ALA A 49 -10.08 -21.81 34.17
C ALA A 49 -9.48 -22.96 33.31
N PHE A 50 -8.50 -23.71 33.85
CA PHE A 50 -8.21 -25.06 33.35
C PHE A 50 -9.05 -26.09 34.12
N GLY A 51 -10.37 -25.99 33.95
CA GLY A 51 -11.29 -27.06 34.30
C GLY A 51 -11.32 -28.07 33.16
N PHE A 52 -10.57 -29.17 33.29
CA PHE A 52 -10.79 -30.36 32.46
C PHE A 52 -12.21 -30.87 32.69
N GLY A 53 -13.02 -30.85 31.63
CA GLY A 53 -14.28 -31.57 31.59
C GLY A 53 -15.50 -30.67 31.51
N GLN A 54 -15.89 -30.32 30.28
CA GLN A 54 -17.25 -30.57 29.78
C GLN A 54 -17.30 -30.23 28.29
N SER A 55 -17.66 -31.23 27.49
CA SER A 55 -17.86 -31.12 26.05
C SER A 55 -19.10 -30.28 25.74
N PRO A 56 -19.00 -29.17 24.98
CA PRO A 56 -20.19 -28.52 24.45
C PRO A 56 -20.60 -29.24 23.17
N LEU A 57 -21.44 -30.27 23.32
CA LEU A 57 -22.28 -30.75 22.25
C LEU A 57 -23.43 -29.75 22.04
N ASN A 58 -23.66 -29.44 20.77
CA ASN A 58 -24.95 -28.99 20.21
C ASN A 58 -25.29 -27.49 20.31
N MET A 59 -24.83 -26.72 19.31
CA MET A 59 -25.49 -25.48 18.89
C MET A 59 -26.02 -25.69 17.46
N PRO A 60 -27.34 -25.53 17.21
CA PRO A 60 -27.92 -25.69 15.88
C PRO A 60 -27.57 -24.51 14.98
N LEU A 61 -26.98 -24.81 13.82
CA LEU A 61 -26.71 -23.87 12.74
C LEU A 61 -28.03 -23.40 12.08
N PRO A 62 -28.25 -22.09 11.87
CA PRO A 62 -29.36 -21.60 11.07
C PRO A 62 -29.09 -21.89 9.58
N VAL A 63 -29.91 -22.76 8.99
CA VAL A 63 -29.89 -23.08 7.55
C VAL A 63 -30.54 -21.91 6.80
N ALA A 64 -29.71 -21.02 6.26
CA ALA A 64 -30.17 -20.01 5.30
C ALA A 64 -30.34 -20.66 3.92
N SER A 65 -31.60 -20.74 3.46
CA SER A 65 -31.98 -21.18 2.13
C SER A 65 -31.63 -20.10 1.10
N PHE A 66 -30.51 -20.27 0.40
CA PHE A 66 -30.16 -19.46 -0.75
C PHE A 66 -30.95 -19.93 -1.98
N GLN A 67 -31.87 -19.09 -2.45
CA GLN A 67 -32.49 -19.25 -3.77
C GLN A 67 -31.45 -18.99 -4.86
N SER A 68 -31.17 -20.03 -5.66
CA SER A 68 -30.29 -19.96 -6.82
C SER A 68 -30.93 -19.12 -7.92
N VAL A 69 -30.28 -18.01 -8.29
CA VAL A 69 -30.64 -17.21 -9.47
C VAL A 69 -29.96 -17.83 -10.71
N PRO A 70 -30.66 -18.05 -11.83
CA PRO A 70 -30.08 -18.63 -13.04
C PRO A 70 -29.10 -17.64 -13.69
N ILE A 71 -27.83 -18.04 -13.76
CA ILE A 71 -26.78 -17.32 -14.49
C ILE A 71 -26.94 -17.63 -15.97
N SER A 72 -27.38 -16.64 -16.74
CA SER A 72 -27.44 -16.73 -18.20
C SER A 72 -26.02 -16.67 -18.78
N SER A 73 -25.64 -17.77 -19.42
CA SER A 73 -24.35 -17.96 -20.11
C SER A 73 -24.28 -17.09 -21.36
N VAL A 74 -23.56 -15.97 -21.29
CA VAL A 74 -23.17 -15.19 -22.48
C VAL A 74 -21.71 -15.55 -22.81
N ALA A 75 -21.53 -16.25 -23.93
CA ALA A 75 -20.24 -16.61 -24.48
C ALA A 75 -19.55 -15.38 -25.12
N PRO A 76 -18.26 -15.12 -24.87
CA PRO A 76 -17.53 -14.09 -25.59
C PRO A 76 -16.98 -14.63 -26.92
N ALA A 77 -17.34 -13.95 -28.01
CA ALA A 77 -16.79 -14.15 -29.34
C ALA A 77 -15.29 -13.80 -29.36
N VAL A 78 -14.48 -14.77 -29.78
CA VAL A 78 -13.03 -14.66 -29.92
C VAL A 78 -12.72 -14.03 -31.28
N ASN A 79 -12.40 -12.74 -31.29
CA ASN A 79 -11.89 -12.08 -32.50
C ASN A 79 -10.36 -12.17 -32.55
N SER A 80 -9.87 -12.99 -33.48
CA SER A 80 -8.46 -13.10 -33.89
C SER A 80 -7.90 -11.75 -34.35
N LEU A 81 -6.98 -11.18 -33.56
CA LEU A 81 -6.21 -10.01 -33.93
C LEU A 81 -4.86 -10.45 -34.52
N LYS A 82 -4.67 -10.16 -35.81
CA LYS A 82 -3.41 -10.33 -36.56
C LYS A 82 -2.30 -9.47 -35.94
N GLN A 83 -1.18 -10.08 -35.58
CA GLN A 83 0.08 -9.39 -35.29
C GLN A 83 0.77 -8.98 -36.61
N PRO A 84 1.26 -7.73 -36.73
CA PRO A 84 2.32 -7.40 -37.66
C PRO A 84 3.69 -7.54 -36.97
N THR A 85 4.48 -8.46 -37.50
CA THR A 85 5.93 -8.51 -37.37
C THR A 85 6.56 -7.25 -37.95
N ASN A 86 7.38 -6.54 -37.17
CA ASN A 86 8.41 -5.67 -37.73
C ASN A 86 9.71 -5.82 -36.93
N MET A 87 10.70 -6.37 -37.63
CA MET A 87 12.12 -6.27 -37.31
C MET A 87 12.56 -4.83 -37.51
N GLU A 88 13.36 -4.29 -36.61
CA GLU A 88 14.37 -3.29 -36.96
C GLU A 88 15.47 -3.25 -35.89
N ASP A 89 16.65 -3.70 -36.33
CA ASP A 89 17.94 -3.60 -35.65
C ASP A 89 18.39 -2.13 -35.60
N VAL A 90 18.64 -1.57 -34.41
CA VAL A 90 19.40 -0.32 -34.28
C VAL A 90 20.35 -0.36 -33.08
N ASN A 91 21.50 -0.96 -33.37
CA ASN A 91 22.86 -0.50 -33.06
C ASN A 91 22.99 0.98 -32.59
N ARG A 92 23.47 1.24 -31.37
CA ARG A 92 24.41 2.36 -31.11
C ARG A 92 25.12 2.34 -29.75
N SER A 93 26.40 1.96 -29.82
CA SER A 93 27.59 2.64 -29.30
C SER A 93 27.57 3.34 -27.93
N SER A 94 28.30 2.69 -27.01
CA SER A 94 29.21 3.20 -26.00
C SER A 94 29.69 4.66 -26.16
N SER A 95 29.61 5.45 -25.08
CA SER A 95 30.57 6.53 -24.83
C SER A 95 30.91 6.66 -23.35
N THR A 96 32.19 6.48 -23.10
CA THR A 96 32.94 6.63 -21.85
C THR A 96 33.21 8.13 -21.64
N THR A 97 32.99 8.68 -20.44
CA THR A 97 33.53 10.01 -20.07
C THR A 97 33.93 10.07 -18.60
N THR A 98 35.24 9.91 -18.42
CA THR A 98 36.23 10.60 -17.57
C THR A 98 35.82 11.23 -16.23
N GLN A 99 36.54 10.76 -15.21
CA GLN A 99 36.70 11.29 -13.86
C GLN A 99 37.24 12.74 -13.83
N ALA A 100 36.75 13.53 -12.87
CA ALA A 100 37.47 14.69 -12.34
C ALA A 100 37.34 14.67 -10.81
N ALA A 101 38.44 14.33 -10.13
CA ALA A 101 38.56 14.42 -8.68
C ALA A 101 38.77 15.89 -8.30
N SER A 102 37.86 16.45 -7.50
CA SER A 102 38.03 17.75 -6.84
C SER A 102 38.20 17.52 -5.34
N THR A 103 39.41 17.82 -4.88
CA THR A 103 39.82 17.95 -3.49
C THR A 103 39.14 19.17 -2.87
N VAL A 104 38.25 18.94 -1.91
CA VAL A 104 37.61 20.00 -1.12
C VAL A 104 38.22 19.99 0.28
N SER A 105 38.80 21.13 0.63
CA SER A 105 39.46 21.41 1.90
C SER A 105 38.49 21.32 3.09
N GLU A 106 38.91 20.56 4.11
CA GLU A 106 38.32 20.53 5.45
C GLU A 106 38.47 21.89 6.12
N MET A 107 37.34 22.53 6.45
CA MET A 107 37.28 23.56 7.49
C MET A 107 36.68 22.91 8.73
N ASP A 108 37.56 22.65 9.69
CA ASP A 108 37.28 22.15 11.03
C ASP A 108 36.55 23.24 11.84
N PHE A 109 35.27 23.03 12.12
CA PHE A 109 34.46 23.89 12.99
C PHE A 109 34.08 23.08 14.24
N GLY A 110 34.94 23.18 15.26
CA GLY A 110 34.74 22.55 16.55
C GLY A 110 33.50 23.08 17.26
N LEU A 111 32.41 22.31 17.20
CA LEU A 111 31.28 22.46 18.11
C LEU A 111 31.42 21.43 19.24
N ALA A 112 31.47 21.94 20.47
CA ALA A 112 31.55 21.17 21.70
C ALA A 112 30.46 20.08 21.75
N GLN A 113 30.92 18.84 21.89
CA GLN A 113 30.11 17.63 21.96
C GLN A 113 29.43 17.55 23.33
N ALA A 114 28.17 18.00 23.39
CA ALA A 114 27.29 17.68 24.50
C ALA A 114 27.05 16.15 24.48
N THR A 115 27.68 15.45 25.42
CA THR A 115 27.45 14.03 25.72
C THR A 115 26.05 13.86 26.29
N ALA A 116 25.04 13.90 25.41
CA ALA A 116 23.71 13.39 25.72
C ALA A 116 23.83 11.86 25.81
N SER A 117 23.74 11.35 27.03
CA SER A 117 23.56 9.93 27.31
C SER A 117 22.42 9.40 26.41
N PRO A 118 22.65 8.36 25.59
CA PRO A 118 21.60 7.78 24.76
C PRO A 118 20.58 7.17 25.72
N GLN A 119 19.47 7.87 25.97
CA GLN A 119 18.27 7.25 26.50
C GLN A 119 17.85 6.22 25.46
N SER A 120 18.26 4.98 25.67
CA SER A 120 17.90 3.90 24.81
C SER A 120 16.40 3.64 25.03
N ASP A 121 15.61 3.99 24.01
CA ASP A 121 14.19 3.67 23.87
C ASP A 121 14.00 2.15 23.66
N ASP A 122 14.62 1.34 24.52
CA ASP A 122 14.70 -0.12 24.44
C ASP A 122 13.40 -0.81 24.90
N TRP A 123 12.43 -0.05 25.37
CA TRP A 123 11.12 -0.57 25.80
C TRP A 123 10.33 -1.21 24.64
N TYR A 124 10.70 -0.98 23.38
CA TYR A 124 10.10 -1.62 22.22
C TYR A 124 10.73 -2.96 21.79
N ASP A 125 11.90 -3.34 22.31
CA ASP A 125 12.64 -4.56 21.88
C ASP A 125 12.25 -5.82 22.69
N VAL A 126 11.30 -5.74 23.64
CA VAL A 126 10.80 -6.90 24.42
C VAL A 126 9.76 -7.73 23.64
N ALA A 127 9.28 -7.24 22.49
CA ALA A 127 8.46 -8.03 21.59
C ALA A 127 9.34 -9.13 20.95
N LYS A 128 9.21 -10.36 21.48
CA LYS A 128 9.88 -11.60 21.06
C LYS A 128 10.39 -11.53 19.61
N ASN A 129 11.68 -11.81 19.42
CA ASN A 129 12.33 -12.01 18.13
C ASN A 129 11.76 -13.24 17.41
N GLU A 130 10.47 -13.23 17.08
CA GLU A 130 9.89 -14.18 16.16
C GLU A 130 10.54 -13.94 14.81
N LYS A 131 11.22 -14.97 14.30
CA LYS A 131 11.74 -14.96 12.93
C LYS A 131 10.55 -14.77 11.99
N LEU A 132 10.37 -13.56 11.49
CA LEU A 132 9.39 -13.27 10.46
C LEU A 132 9.86 -13.92 9.17
N VAL A 133 9.02 -14.77 8.60
CA VAL A 133 9.27 -15.39 7.29
C VAL A 133 8.95 -14.34 6.21
N PRO A 134 9.90 -14.01 5.32
CA PRO A 134 9.65 -13.11 4.19
C PRO A 134 8.45 -13.57 3.35
N ALA A 135 7.65 -12.62 2.87
CA ALA A 135 6.51 -12.94 2.00
C ALA A 135 6.94 -13.60 0.68
N VAL A 136 8.17 -13.30 0.22
CA VAL A 136 8.75 -13.93 -0.97
C VAL A 136 8.97 -15.44 -0.80
N ASP A 137 9.27 -15.90 0.41
CA ASP A 137 9.50 -17.32 0.69
C ASP A 137 8.19 -18.10 0.78
N LEU A 138 7.09 -17.42 1.16
CA LEU A 138 5.76 -18.02 1.30
C LEU A 138 4.96 -18.04 -0.01
N PHE A 139 5.09 -16.99 -0.82
CA PHE A 139 4.21 -16.77 -1.99
C PHE A 139 4.98 -16.55 -3.30
N GLY A 140 6.30 -16.50 -3.25
CA GLY A 140 7.16 -16.23 -4.40
C GLY A 140 7.37 -14.73 -4.67
N PRO A 141 8.07 -14.38 -5.77
CA PRO A 141 8.33 -12.99 -6.14
C PRO A 141 7.04 -12.21 -6.44
N VAL A 142 6.93 -11.01 -5.87
CA VAL A 142 5.82 -10.10 -6.16
C VAL A 142 5.89 -9.62 -7.62
N GLN A 143 4.79 -9.72 -8.35
CA GLN A 143 4.71 -9.29 -9.74
C GLN A 143 4.29 -7.82 -9.79
N VAL A 144 5.24 -6.92 -10.06
CA VAL A 144 5.00 -5.46 -10.10
C VAL A 144 5.05 -4.86 -11.50
N GLU A 145 5.51 -5.62 -12.50
CA GLU A 145 5.75 -5.09 -13.85
C GLU A 145 4.48 -4.60 -14.54
N SER A 146 3.35 -5.29 -14.34
CA SER A 146 2.08 -4.86 -14.92
C SER A 146 1.62 -3.50 -14.40
N GLN A 147 1.85 -3.23 -13.11
CA GLN A 147 1.51 -1.97 -12.45
C GLN A 147 2.52 -0.88 -12.77
N ARG A 148 3.82 -1.23 -12.86
CA ARG A 148 4.87 -0.32 -13.33
C ARG A 148 4.53 0.20 -14.72
N PHE A 149 4.19 -0.71 -15.63
CA PHE A 149 3.76 -0.37 -16.99
C PHE A 149 2.52 0.51 -16.98
N ALA A 150 1.45 0.14 -16.25
CA ALA A 150 0.22 0.91 -16.17
C ALA A 150 0.44 2.34 -15.63
N LEU A 151 1.26 2.51 -14.59
CA LEU A 151 1.60 3.84 -14.06
C LEU A 151 2.41 4.66 -15.07
N LYS A 152 3.37 4.05 -15.77
CA LYS A 152 4.17 4.73 -16.80
C LYS A 152 3.34 5.14 -18.03
N HIS A 153 2.16 4.55 -18.24
CA HIS A 153 1.24 4.97 -19.31
C HIS A 153 0.47 6.25 -18.97
N LEU A 154 0.47 6.70 -17.72
CA LEU A 154 -0.18 7.93 -17.32
C LEU A 154 0.71 9.13 -17.73
N PRO A 155 0.19 10.07 -18.53
CA PRO A 155 1.01 11.10 -19.18
C PRO A 155 1.70 12.03 -18.17
N SER A 156 1.08 12.32 -17.02
CA SER A 156 1.69 13.20 -16.02
C SER A 156 2.87 12.58 -15.26
N ILE A 157 2.98 11.24 -15.23
CA ILE A 157 4.00 10.53 -14.45
C ILE A 157 4.84 9.54 -15.27
N ALA A 158 4.67 9.50 -16.59
CA ALA A 158 5.38 8.57 -17.48
C ALA A 158 6.91 8.59 -17.29
N ASN A 159 7.50 9.76 -17.09
CA ASN A 159 8.95 9.92 -16.91
C ASN A 159 9.37 10.09 -15.43
N SER A 160 8.47 9.80 -14.49
CA SER A 160 8.74 9.95 -13.07
C SER A 160 9.58 8.80 -12.54
N LYS A 161 10.67 9.14 -11.83
CA LYS A 161 11.48 8.18 -11.06
C LYS A 161 10.74 7.60 -9.85
N TYR A 162 9.70 8.29 -9.37
CA TYR A 162 8.93 7.85 -8.20
C TYR A 162 8.09 6.61 -8.50
N VAL A 163 7.72 6.37 -9.76
CA VAL A 163 7.06 5.12 -10.16
C VAL A 163 8.00 3.94 -9.94
N ASP A 164 9.25 4.07 -10.40
CA ASP A 164 10.22 2.98 -10.31
C ASP A 164 10.64 2.75 -8.85
N GLU A 165 10.95 3.82 -8.13
CA GLU A 165 11.30 3.75 -6.72
C GLU A 165 10.20 3.08 -5.89
N LEU A 166 8.92 3.35 -6.20
CA LEU A 166 7.81 2.75 -5.49
C LEU A 166 7.70 1.24 -5.73
N MET A 167 7.87 0.79 -6.97
CA MET A 167 7.85 -0.64 -7.31
C MET A 167 9.02 -1.38 -6.68
N ASP A 168 10.19 -0.76 -6.65
CA ASP A 168 11.38 -1.33 -6.01
C ASP A 168 11.20 -1.45 -4.48
N ILE A 169 10.51 -0.49 -3.85
CA ILE A 169 10.14 -0.58 -2.44
C ILE A 169 9.17 -1.74 -2.19
N LEU A 170 8.18 -1.97 -3.06
CA LEU A 170 7.25 -3.11 -2.93
C LEU A 170 8.00 -4.46 -3.03
N ILE A 171 8.94 -4.58 -3.97
CA ILE A 171 9.81 -5.76 -4.07
C ILE A 171 10.64 -5.90 -2.78
N ALA A 172 11.27 -4.83 -2.30
CA ALA A 172 12.07 -4.85 -1.08
C ALA A 172 11.23 -5.26 0.15
N LEU A 173 10.01 -4.75 0.27
CA LEU A 173 9.08 -5.10 1.35
C LEU A 173 8.77 -6.60 1.37
N SER A 174 8.56 -7.22 0.19
CA SER A 174 8.29 -8.66 0.10
C SER A 174 9.45 -9.55 0.54
N LYS A 175 10.69 -9.04 0.43
CA LYS A 175 11.93 -9.74 0.81
C LYS A 175 12.37 -9.45 2.25
N CYS A 176 11.69 -8.54 2.94
CA CYS A 176 12.15 -8.03 4.22
C CYS A 176 11.75 -8.95 5.38
N SER A 177 12.72 -9.52 6.09
CA SER A 177 12.52 -10.31 7.32
C SER A 177 12.59 -9.47 8.61
N SER A 178 13.23 -8.29 8.56
CA SER A 178 13.42 -7.46 9.76
C SER A 178 12.30 -6.44 9.93
N ARG A 179 11.65 -6.42 11.11
CA ARG A 179 10.60 -5.43 11.44
C ARG A 179 11.11 -3.99 11.38
N LYS A 180 12.34 -3.73 11.84
CA LYS A 180 12.98 -2.39 11.79
C LYS A 180 13.15 -1.92 10.34
N ALA A 181 13.65 -2.80 9.46
CA ALA A 181 13.78 -2.50 8.04
C ALA A 181 12.41 -2.34 7.34
N HIS A 182 11.44 -3.19 7.70
CA HIS A 182 10.07 -3.13 7.18
C HIS A 182 9.41 -1.77 7.47
N LYS A 183 9.49 -1.30 8.72
CA LYS A 183 8.98 0.03 9.12
C LYS A 183 9.64 1.16 8.30
N LYS A 184 10.96 1.11 8.11
CA LYS A 184 11.69 2.09 7.30
C LYS A 184 11.23 2.11 5.84
N LEU A 185 11.02 0.93 5.26
CA LEU A 185 10.52 0.79 3.88
C LEU A 185 9.08 1.30 3.76
N MET A 186 8.20 1.03 4.72
CA MET A 186 6.83 1.54 4.74
C MET A 186 6.77 3.07 4.80
N ILE A 187 7.59 3.69 5.64
CA ILE A 187 7.69 5.16 5.71
C ILE A 187 8.19 5.73 4.37
N ARG A 188 9.21 5.10 3.77
CA ARG A 188 9.72 5.50 2.45
C ARG A 188 8.65 5.34 1.37
N MET A 189 7.89 4.24 1.40
CA MET A 189 6.78 3.98 0.48
C MET A 189 5.73 5.09 0.56
N ALA A 190 5.34 5.48 1.77
CA ALA A 190 4.37 6.57 1.99
C ALA A 190 4.89 7.91 1.44
N ALA A 191 6.16 8.24 1.69
CA ALA A 191 6.78 9.45 1.16
C ALA A 191 6.86 9.47 -0.37
N VAL A 192 7.25 8.35 -1.00
CA VAL A 192 7.32 8.21 -2.46
C VAL A 192 5.93 8.25 -3.08
N LYS A 193 4.95 7.54 -2.49
CA LYS A 193 3.55 7.60 -2.92
C LYS A 193 3.02 9.03 -2.86
N HIS A 194 3.33 9.77 -1.79
CA HIS A 194 2.91 11.16 -1.68
C HIS A 194 3.50 12.03 -2.80
N LYS A 195 4.82 11.94 -3.03
CA LYS A 195 5.48 12.67 -4.12
C LYS A 195 4.90 12.30 -5.49
N LEU A 196 4.58 11.03 -5.70
CA LEU A 196 3.92 10.55 -6.92
C LEU A 196 2.55 11.21 -7.08
N MET A 197 1.73 11.28 -6.03
CA MET A 197 0.41 11.93 -6.08
C MET A 197 0.51 13.45 -6.28
N ASP A 198 1.53 14.11 -5.74
CA ASP A 198 1.74 15.55 -5.91
C ASP A 198 2.02 15.93 -7.36
N ILE A 199 2.88 15.16 -8.05
CA ILE A 199 3.24 15.40 -9.45
C ILE A 199 2.13 14.99 -10.43
N SER A 200 1.24 14.07 -10.04
CA SER A 200 0.15 13.61 -10.89
C SER A 200 -0.91 14.69 -11.09
N ASN A 201 -1.44 14.77 -12.33
CA ASN A 201 -2.63 15.55 -12.63
C ASN A 201 -3.86 15.01 -11.88
N ILE A 202 -4.88 15.83 -11.64
CA ILE A 202 -6.10 15.46 -10.89
C ILE A 202 -6.77 14.22 -11.48
N LEU A 203 -6.89 14.11 -12.81
CA LEU A 203 -7.47 12.94 -13.47
C LEU A 203 -6.58 11.69 -13.32
N ASP A 204 -5.26 11.86 -13.40
CA ASP A 204 -4.31 10.75 -13.28
C ASP A 204 -4.22 10.24 -11.82
N ARG A 205 -4.43 11.10 -10.81
CA ARG A 205 -4.47 10.70 -9.39
C ARG A 205 -5.50 9.59 -9.14
N GLN A 206 -6.69 9.72 -9.74
CA GLN A 206 -7.73 8.69 -9.64
C GLN A 206 -7.25 7.36 -10.24
N ARG A 207 -6.65 7.41 -11.44
CA ARG A 207 -6.09 6.22 -12.11
C ARG A 207 -4.97 5.57 -11.31
N VAL A 208 -4.10 6.37 -10.69
CA VAL A 208 -3.06 5.88 -9.79
C VAL A 208 -3.68 5.11 -8.61
N LEU A 209 -4.77 5.60 -8.02
CA LEU A 209 -5.48 4.90 -6.95
C LEU A 209 -6.11 3.59 -7.44
N GLU A 210 -6.75 3.58 -8.61
CA GLU A 210 -7.31 2.37 -9.24
C GLU A 210 -6.23 1.29 -9.43
N ILE A 211 -5.05 1.67 -9.95
CA ILE A 211 -3.93 0.74 -10.17
C ILE A 211 -3.42 0.16 -8.83
N PHE A 212 -3.37 0.96 -7.76
CA PHE A 212 -3.01 0.43 -6.44
C PHE A 212 -4.04 -0.52 -5.87
N GLU A 213 -5.33 -0.26 -6.09
CA GLU A 213 -6.39 -1.14 -5.60
C GLU A 213 -6.41 -2.47 -6.36
N GLU A 214 -6.18 -2.42 -7.67
CA GLU A 214 -5.98 -3.61 -8.49
C GLU A 214 -4.75 -4.41 -8.01
N PHE A 215 -3.64 -3.75 -7.68
CA PHE A 215 -2.46 -4.40 -7.12
C PHE A 215 -2.78 -5.15 -5.81
N LYS A 216 -3.49 -4.51 -4.88
CA LYS A 216 -3.89 -5.16 -3.61
C LYS A 216 -4.79 -6.37 -3.87
N SER A 217 -5.72 -6.23 -4.80
CA SER A 217 -6.67 -7.28 -5.17
C SER A 217 -5.98 -8.50 -5.80
N LYS A 218 -4.91 -8.28 -6.59
CA LYS A 218 -4.11 -9.36 -7.18
C LYS A 218 -3.13 -10.01 -6.20
N HIS A 219 -2.69 -9.28 -5.17
CA HIS A 219 -1.66 -9.75 -4.22
C HIS A 219 -2.13 -9.74 -2.76
N PRO A 220 -3.31 -10.28 -2.41
CA PRO A 220 -3.87 -10.15 -1.06
C PRO A 220 -2.97 -10.79 0.00
N LYS A 221 -2.32 -11.92 -0.32
CA LYS A 221 -1.44 -12.64 0.60
C LYS A 221 -0.20 -11.82 0.97
N HIS A 222 0.44 -11.17 -0.01
CA HIS A 222 1.57 -10.28 0.25
C HIS A 222 1.15 -9.09 1.11
N ILE A 223 0.01 -8.48 0.81
CA ILE A 223 -0.52 -7.34 1.57
C ILE A 223 -0.81 -7.73 3.02
N VAL A 224 -1.45 -8.88 3.26
CA VAL A 224 -1.73 -9.38 4.61
C VAL A 224 -0.44 -9.59 5.40
N THR A 225 0.58 -10.23 4.82
CA THR A 225 1.87 -10.43 5.51
C THR A 225 2.59 -9.11 5.79
N VAL A 226 2.59 -8.18 4.85
CA VAL A 226 3.14 -6.82 5.05
C VAL A 226 2.42 -6.10 6.20
N ASN A 227 1.10 -6.22 6.26
CA ASN A 227 0.29 -5.60 7.30
C ASN A 227 0.46 -6.28 8.67
N GLN A 228 0.71 -7.59 8.72
CA GLN A 228 0.99 -8.31 9.97
C GLN A 228 2.34 -7.91 10.58
N ILE A 229 3.35 -7.63 9.74
CA ILE A 229 4.67 -7.19 10.18
C ILE A 229 4.63 -5.71 10.63
N SER A 230 3.82 -4.91 9.94
CA SER A 230 3.61 -3.50 10.25
C SER A 230 2.74 -3.36 11.49
N CYS A 231 3.29 -2.78 12.56
CA CYS A 231 2.52 -2.42 13.74
C CYS A 231 1.28 -1.59 13.31
N PRO A 232 0.07 -1.82 13.88
CA PRO A 232 -1.18 -1.16 13.47
C PRO A 232 -1.12 0.38 13.44
N VAL A 233 -0.19 0.97 14.18
CA VAL A 233 0.09 2.42 14.18
C VAL A 233 0.47 2.97 12.80
N LEU A 234 1.11 2.18 11.93
CA LEU A 234 1.45 2.63 10.56
C LEU A 234 0.24 2.63 9.62
N ALA A 235 -0.73 1.74 9.83
CA ALA A 235 -2.00 1.78 9.12
C ALA A 235 -2.78 3.06 9.47
N PHE A 236 -2.71 3.49 10.74
CA PHE A 236 -3.29 4.74 11.23
C PHE A 236 -2.68 5.98 10.56
N LEU A 237 -1.35 6.06 10.44
CA LEU A 237 -0.67 7.20 9.79
C LEU A 237 -0.95 7.29 8.28
N PHE A 238 -1.18 6.16 7.61
CA PHE A 238 -1.55 6.15 6.19
C PHE A 238 -2.97 6.70 5.97
N VAL A 239 -3.88 6.36 6.88
CA VAL A 239 -5.26 6.82 6.89
C VAL A 239 -5.35 8.29 7.31
N GLU A 240 -4.62 8.72 8.34
CA GLU A 240 -4.58 10.13 8.75
C GLU A 240 -3.92 11.04 7.71
N SER A 241 -2.87 10.59 7.01
CA SER A 241 -2.28 11.41 5.93
C SER A 241 -3.23 11.58 4.74
N LEU A 242 -4.17 10.66 4.54
CA LEU A 242 -5.24 10.81 3.55
C LEU A 242 -6.31 11.77 4.08
N LEU A 243 -6.77 11.59 5.32
CA LEU A 243 -7.82 12.42 5.93
C LEU A 243 -7.40 13.89 6.15
N SER A 244 -6.18 14.14 6.65
CA SER A 244 -5.68 15.48 6.97
C SER A 244 -5.56 16.38 5.73
N LYS A 245 -5.29 15.79 4.56
CA LYS A 245 -5.19 16.56 3.29
C LYS A 245 -6.55 16.83 2.65
N TYR A 246 -7.55 16.00 2.95
CA TYR A 246 -8.93 16.26 2.52
C TYR A 246 -9.60 17.33 3.39
N ALA A 247 -9.28 17.41 4.69
CA ALA A 247 -9.83 18.41 5.60
C ALA A 247 -9.48 19.87 5.22
N HIS A 248 -8.29 20.12 4.64
CA HIS A 248 -7.86 21.47 4.24
C HIS A 248 -8.35 21.93 2.86
N ARG A 249 -9.05 21.08 2.09
CA ARG A 249 -9.57 21.43 0.75
C ARG A 249 -11.06 21.73 0.71
N THR A 250 -11.76 21.64 1.85
CA THR A 250 -13.20 21.89 1.98
C THR A 250 -13.54 23.17 2.75
N THR A 251 -12.54 23.94 3.17
CA THR A 251 -12.65 25.32 3.68
C THR A 251 -12.14 26.29 2.64
#